data_AF-G9CFL0-F1
#
_entry.id   AF-G9CFL0-F1
#
_cell.length_a   1.000
_cell.length_b   1.000
_cell.length_c   1.000
_cell.angle_alpha   90.00
_cell.angle_beta   90.00
_cell.angle_gamma   90.00
#
_symmetry.space_group_name_H-M   'P 1'
#
loop_
_entity.id
_entity.type
_entity.pdbx_description
1 polymer ?
#
loop_
_entity_poly.entity_id
_entity_poly.type
_entity_poly.pdbx_seq_one_letter_code
_entity_poly.pdbx_strand_id
1 'polypeptide(L)'
;RALRELLFTAPGALECLSGIILFEETLYQKTHDGKPFVDVMKEGGVLPGIKVDKGTVELPGTDGETATQGLDGLAERCKKYYAAGARFAKWRAVLKIGPNEPSQLAITDNANGLARYAVICQQNGLVPIVEPEILVDGPHD
;
A
#
# COMPACT_ATOMS: atom_id res chain seq x y z
N ARG A 1 8.80 11.05 11.17
CA ARG A 1 8.11 12.35 11.32
C ARG A 1 8.68 13.47 10.44
N ALA A 2 9.85 14.08 10.76
CA ALA A 2 10.33 15.32 10.11
C ALA A 2 10.37 15.30 8.57
N LEU A 3 10.88 14.21 7.96
CA LEU A 3 10.86 14.06 6.50
C LEU A 3 9.44 14.10 5.90
N ARG A 4 8.46 13.47 6.57
CA ARG A 4 7.08 13.42 6.07
C ARG A 4 6.41 14.78 6.22
N GLU A 5 6.70 15.47 7.32
CA GLU A 5 6.26 16.86 7.54
C GLU A 5 6.77 17.78 6.43
N LEU A 6 8.06 17.72 6.11
CA LEU A 6 8.66 18.48 5.00
C LEU A 6 7.95 18.26 3.67
N LEU A 7 7.57 17.02 3.35
CA LEU A 7 6.86 16.70 2.11
C LEU A 7 5.42 17.23 2.12
N PHE A 8 4.69 17.09 3.23
CA PHE A 8 3.27 17.45 3.31
C PHE A 8 3.02 18.94 3.47
N THR A 9 4.04 19.70 3.89
CA THR A 9 3.97 21.17 4.05
C THR A 9 4.74 21.92 2.98
N ALA A 10 5.31 21.22 1.98
CA ALA A 10 5.97 21.85 0.84
C ALA A 10 4.98 22.76 0.08
N PRO A 11 5.28 24.07 -0.07
CA PRO A 11 4.36 25.00 -0.72
C PRO A 11 4.01 24.57 -2.15
N GLY A 12 2.71 24.56 -2.47
CA GLY A 12 2.18 24.15 -3.78
C GLY A 12 2.21 22.64 -4.07
N ALA A 13 2.84 21.82 -3.23
CA ALA A 13 2.97 20.39 -3.52
C ALA A 13 1.63 19.65 -3.49
N LEU A 14 0.76 19.97 -2.52
CA LEU A 14 -0.53 19.28 -2.36
C LEU A 14 -1.51 19.56 -3.51
N GLU A 15 -1.38 20.69 -4.21
CA GLU A 15 -2.20 21.04 -5.38
C GLU A 15 -2.00 20.06 -6.54
N CYS A 16 -0.85 19.39 -6.59
CA CYS A 16 -0.49 18.42 -7.61
C CYS A 16 -0.82 16.97 -7.22
N LEU A 17 -1.34 16.73 -6.01
CA LEU A 17 -1.47 15.39 -5.43
C LEU A 17 -2.94 15.09 -5.11
N SER A 18 -3.50 14.04 -5.72
CA SER A 18 -4.84 13.56 -5.38
C SER A 18 -4.86 12.64 -4.15
N GLY A 19 -3.72 12.01 -3.84
CA GLY A 19 -3.60 11.12 -2.68
C GLY A 19 -2.16 10.83 -2.31
N ILE A 20 -1.95 10.50 -1.04
CA ILE A 20 -0.62 10.13 -0.51
C ILE A 20 -0.73 8.82 0.28
N ILE A 21 0.09 7.83 -0.08
CA ILE A 21 0.16 6.55 0.63
C ILE A 21 1.03 6.71 1.88
N LEU A 22 0.47 6.36 3.03
CA LEU A 22 1.14 6.42 4.33
C LEU A 22 1.49 5.03 4.85
N PHE A 23 2.50 5.00 5.72
CA PHE A 23 2.70 3.88 6.64
C PHE A 23 1.85 4.08 7.90
N GLU A 24 1.51 3.00 8.60
CA GLU A 24 0.65 3.03 9.79
C GLU A 24 1.12 4.04 10.84
N GLU A 25 2.41 4.07 11.14
CA GLU A 25 2.97 5.08 12.07
C GLU A 25 2.66 6.51 11.62
N THR A 26 2.77 6.80 10.31
CA THR A 26 2.58 8.16 9.77
C THR A 26 1.11 8.57 9.76
N LEU A 27 0.18 7.61 9.58
CA LEU A 27 -1.27 7.88 9.62
C LEU A 27 -1.71 8.54 10.95
N TYR A 28 -1.04 8.18 12.05
CA TYR A 28 -1.32 8.69 13.39
C TYR A 28 -0.34 9.78 13.87
N GLN A 29 0.62 10.18 13.03
CA GLN A 29 1.56 11.24 13.34
C GLN A 29 0.96 12.65 13.17
N LYS A 30 1.62 13.59 13.84
CA LYS A 30 1.29 15.01 13.82
C LYS A 30 2.50 15.83 13.36
N THR A 31 2.23 17.03 12.83
CA THR A 31 3.23 18.07 12.60
C THR A 31 3.87 18.50 13.92
N HIS A 32 4.94 19.28 13.85
CA HIS A 32 5.56 19.93 15.00
C HIS A 32 4.55 20.72 15.83
N ASP A 33 3.61 21.40 15.17
CA ASP A 33 2.58 22.23 15.80
C ASP A 33 1.35 21.43 16.26
N GLY A 34 1.43 20.09 16.25
CA GLY A 34 0.41 19.20 16.82
C GLY A 34 -0.77 18.88 15.89
N LYS A 35 -0.74 19.32 14.63
CA LYS A 35 -1.79 19.02 13.64
C LYS A 35 -1.62 17.62 13.05
N PRO A 36 -2.65 16.76 13.05
CA PRO A 36 -2.57 15.45 12.39
C PRO A 36 -2.23 15.56 10.91
N PHE A 37 -1.35 14.70 10.39
CA PHE A 37 -1.01 14.73 8.96
C PHE A 37 -2.22 14.46 8.05
N VAL A 38 -3.15 13.62 8.49
CA VAL A 38 -4.41 13.37 7.78
C VAL A 38 -5.24 14.64 7.61
N ASP A 39 -5.16 15.60 8.53
CA ASP A 39 -5.91 16.85 8.44
C ASP A 39 -5.18 17.86 7.57
N VAL A 40 -3.84 17.90 7.61
CA VAL A 40 -3.03 18.65 6.63
C VAL A 40 -3.38 18.23 5.20
N MET A 41 -3.47 16.93 4.92
CA MET A 41 -3.82 16.40 3.60
C MET A 41 -5.24 16.77 3.19
N LYS A 42 -6.23 16.58 4.07
CA LYS A 42 -7.64 16.89 3.77
C LYS A 42 -7.83 18.37 3.44
N GLU A 43 -7.18 19.27 4.17
CA GLU A 43 -7.26 20.70 3.89
C GLU A 43 -6.62 21.08 2.56
N GLY A 44 -5.57 20.35 2.14
CA GLY A 44 -4.99 20.45 0.80
C GLY A 44 -5.76 19.71 -0.30
N GLY A 45 -6.94 19.15 -0.01
CA GLY A 45 -7.73 18.38 -1.00
C GLY A 45 -7.16 16.99 -1.33
N VAL A 46 -6.21 16.49 -0.53
CA VAL A 46 -5.49 15.24 -0.78
C VAL A 46 -6.08 14.10 0.05
N LEU A 47 -6.34 12.96 -0.58
CA LEU A 47 -6.82 11.78 0.11
C LEU A 47 -5.68 11.09 0.88
N PRO A 48 -5.86 10.75 2.17
CA PRO A 48 -4.93 9.89 2.88
C PRO A 48 -5.11 8.43 2.43
N GLY A 49 -4.02 7.78 2.05
CA GLY A 49 -3.95 6.35 1.73
C GLY A 49 -3.13 5.58 2.76
N ILE A 50 -3.32 4.26 2.84
CA ILE A 50 -2.60 3.42 3.81
C ILE A 50 -2.03 2.16 3.17
N LYS A 51 -0.74 1.87 3.41
CA LYS A 51 -0.13 0.57 3.11
C LYS A 51 -0.65 -0.46 4.11
N VAL A 52 -1.20 -1.57 3.63
CA VAL A 52 -1.84 -2.58 4.51
C VAL A 52 -1.25 -3.98 4.41
N ASP A 53 -0.40 -4.24 3.39
CA ASP A 53 0.39 -5.46 3.32
C ASP A 53 1.46 -5.50 4.43
N LYS A 54 1.85 -6.70 4.82
CA LYS A 54 2.88 -6.97 5.83
C LYS A 54 4.18 -7.47 5.21
N GLY A 55 4.43 -7.11 3.95
CA GLY A 55 5.60 -7.55 3.20
C GLY A 55 5.44 -8.93 2.58
N THR A 56 6.52 -9.37 1.95
CA THR A 56 6.60 -10.60 1.16
C THR A 56 7.29 -11.73 1.91
N VAL A 57 6.94 -12.96 1.58
CA VAL A 57 7.62 -14.19 2.01
C VAL A 57 7.87 -15.07 0.81
N GLU A 58 8.95 -15.85 0.85
CA GLU A 58 9.30 -16.76 -0.24
C GLU A 58 8.28 -17.89 -0.37
N LEU A 59 7.98 -18.27 -1.62
CA LEU A 59 7.15 -19.42 -1.96
C LEU A 59 8.01 -20.68 -2.00
N PRO A 60 7.76 -21.68 -1.13
CA PRO A 60 8.52 -22.93 -1.14
C PRO A 60 8.43 -23.66 -2.49
N GLY A 61 9.57 -24.16 -2.97
CA GLY A 61 9.64 -24.89 -4.24
C GLY A 61 9.68 -23.99 -5.49
N THR A 62 9.82 -22.68 -5.31
CA THR A 62 10.11 -21.72 -6.39
C THR A 62 11.56 -21.24 -6.31
N ASP A 63 12.08 -20.63 -7.37
CA ASP A 63 13.36 -19.94 -7.34
C ASP A 63 13.21 -18.54 -6.74
N GLY A 64 13.07 -18.40 -5.42
CA GLY A 64 13.01 -17.10 -4.75
C GLY A 64 11.83 -16.20 -5.18
N GLU A 65 10.75 -16.78 -5.69
CA GLU A 65 9.50 -16.04 -5.91
C GLU A 65 8.78 -15.82 -4.57
N THR A 66 7.88 -14.85 -4.52
CA THR A 66 7.26 -14.44 -3.26
C THR A 66 5.75 -14.41 -3.30
N ALA A 67 5.15 -14.58 -2.13
CA ALA A 67 3.77 -14.26 -1.82
C ALA A 67 3.71 -13.08 -0.85
N THR A 68 2.63 -12.30 -0.89
CA THR A 68 2.48 -11.15 0.01
C THR A 68 1.55 -11.47 1.18
N GLN A 69 1.96 -11.09 2.39
CA GLN A 69 1.21 -11.35 3.62
C GLN A 69 0.38 -10.15 4.07
N GLY A 70 -0.60 -10.41 4.94
CA GLY A 70 -1.36 -9.36 5.62
C GLY A 70 -2.88 -9.52 5.66
N LEU A 71 -3.45 -10.61 5.11
CA LEU A 71 -4.90 -10.80 5.09
C LEU A 71 -5.49 -11.00 6.49
N ASP A 72 -4.73 -11.62 7.40
CA ASP A 72 -5.18 -11.87 8.77
C ASP A 72 -5.48 -10.56 9.51
N GLY A 73 -6.72 -10.43 9.98
CA GLY A 73 -7.23 -9.23 10.64
C GLY A 73 -7.31 -7.98 9.74
N LEU A 74 -7.18 -8.12 8.42
CA LEU A 74 -7.17 -6.97 7.49
C LEU A 74 -8.47 -6.15 7.58
N ALA A 75 -9.64 -6.79 7.67
CA ALA A 75 -10.92 -6.08 7.78
C ALA A 75 -10.95 -5.12 8.97
N GLU A 76 -10.54 -5.59 10.15
CA GLU A 76 -10.51 -4.78 11.36
C GLU A 76 -9.47 -3.65 11.28
N ARG A 77 -8.33 -3.89 10.62
CA ARG A 77 -7.37 -2.82 10.34
C ARG A 77 -7.96 -1.79 9.38
N CYS A 78 -8.59 -2.21 8.27
CA CYS A 78 -9.22 -1.30 7.31
C CYS A 78 -10.29 -0.41 7.96
N LYS A 79 -11.15 -0.97 8.84
CA LYS A 79 -12.13 -0.17 9.60
C LYS A 79 -11.46 0.91 10.44
N LYS A 80 -10.39 0.55 11.17
CA LYS A 80 -9.61 1.49 11.99
C LYS A 80 -8.96 2.58 11.13
N TYR A 81 -8.40 2.23 9.97
CA TYR A 81 -7.78 3.19 9.07
C TYR A 81 -8.80 4.12 8.42
N TYR A 82 -9.97 3.60 8.03
CA TYR A 82 -11.06 4.42 7.51
C TYR A 82 -11.52 5.46 8.55
N ALA A 83 -11.70 5.02 9.81
CA ALA A 83 -12.02 5.90 10.93
C ALA A 83 -10.91 6.93 11.21
N ALA A 84 -9.65 6.56 11.01
CA ALA A 84 -8.49 7.47 11.10
C ALA A 84 -8.38 8.45 9.91
N GLY A 85 -9.21 8.32 8.87
CA GLY A 85 -9.27 9.25 7.74
C GLY A 85 -8.72 8.72 6.42
N ALA A 86 -8.21 7.48 6.37
CA ALA A 86 -7.80 6.87 5.12
C ALA A 86 -9.00 6.63 4.18
N ARG A 87 -8.80 6.79 2.88
CA ARG A 87 -9.85 6.58 1.85
C ARG A 87 -9.45 5.60 0.75
N PHE A 88 -8.17 5.25 0.69
CA PHE A 88 -7.68 4.19 -0.16
C PHE A 88 -6.60 3.40 0.55
N ALA A 89 -6.34 2.21 0.06
CA ALA A 89 -5.33 1.30 0.58
C ALA A 89 -4.37 0.92 -0.54
N LYS A 90 -3.20 0.40 -0.15
CA LYS A 90 -2.22 -0.13 -1.07
C LYS A 90 -1.71 -1.49 -0.60
N TRP A 91 -1.60 -2.43 -1.54
CA TRP A 91 -1.01 -3.75 -1.35
C TRP A 91 -0.11 -4.07 -2.53
N ARG A 92 1.15 -4.38 -2.25
CA ARG A 92 2.16 -4.72 -3.25
C ARG A 92 2.34 -6.22 -3.36
N ALA A 93 2.08 -6.78 -4.53
CA ALA A 93 2.60 -8.09 -4.92
C ALA A 93 3.88 -7.92 -5.75
N VAL A 94 4.83 -8.86 -5.62
CA VAL A 94 6.11 -8.81 -6.33
C VAL A 94 6.27 -10.08 -7.15
N LEU A 95 6.45 -9.90 -8.45
CA LEU A 95 6.76 -10.95 -9.42
C LEU A 95 8.12 -10.63 -10.05
N LYS A 96 8.87 -11.66 -10.43
CA LYS A 96 10.14 -11.51 -11.14
C LYS A 96 10.07 -12.17 -12.51
N ILE A 97 10.86 -11.68 -13.45
CA ILE A 97 11.05 -12.30 -14.76
C ILE A 97 12.34 -13.11 -14.72
N GLY A 98 12.26 -14.36 -15.17
CA GLY A 98 13.41 -15.25 -15.28
C GLY A 98 13.14 -16.37 -16.29
N PRO A 99 14.06 -17.34 -16.44
CA PRO A 99 13.88 -18.43 -17.39
C PRO A 99 12.63 -19.28 -17.13
N ASN A 100 12.21 -19.40 -15.86
CA ASN A 100 11.02 -20.16 -15.45
C ASN A 100 10.04 -19.31 -14.61
N GLU A 101 10.31 -18.01 -14.46
CA GLU A 101 9.55 -17.08 -13.64
C GLU A 101 8.91 -15.96 -14.48
N PRO A 102 7.71 -15.48 -14.12
CA PRO A 102 6.95 -15.89 -12.96
C PRO A 102 6.28 -17.25 -13.15
N SER A 103 6.40 -18.14 -12.15
CA SER A 103 5.77 -19.45 -12.21
C SER A 103 4.25 -19.32 -12.09
N GLN A 104 3.53 -20.34 -12.55
CA GLN A 104 2.08 -20.38 -12.38
C GLN A 104 1.67 -20.33 -10.90
N LEU A 105 2.49 -20.88 -10.00
CA LEU A 105 2.27 -20.81 -8.55
C LEU A 105 2.33 -19.36 -8.06
N ALA A 106 3.40 -18.61 -8.40
CA ALA A 106 3.57 -17.23 -7.99
C ALA A 106 2.49 -16.29 -8.57
N ILE A 107 2.12 -16.49 -9.85
CA ILE A 107 1.03 -15.74 -10.48
C ILE A 107 -0.29 -15.99 -9.72
N THR A 108 -0.62 -17.26 -9.47
CA THR A 108 -1.90 -17.64 -8.85
C THR A 108 -2.00 -17.15 -7.42
N ASP A 109 -0.94 -17.28 -6.63
CA ASP A 109 -0.94 -16.88 -5.22
C ASP A 109 -1.07 -15.36 -5.07
N ASN A 110 -0.26 -14.58 -5.82
CA ASN A 110 -0.32 -13.12 -5.78
C ASN A 110 -1.65 -12.57 -6.32
N ALA A 111 -2.18 -13.13 -7.42
CA ALA A 111 -3.47 -12.71 -7.96
C ALA A 111 -4.61 -12.96 -6.97
N ASN A 112 -4.64 -14.14 -6.34
CA ASN A 112 -5.64 -14.47 -5.32
C ASN A 112 -5.49 -13.59 -4.08
N GLY A 113 -4.26 -13.33 -3.63
CA GLY A 113 -3.97 -12.43 -2.52
C GLY A 113 -4.49 -11.02 -2.77
N LEU A 114 -4.18 -10.45 -3.93
CA LEU A 114 -4.65 -9.12 -4.36
C LEU A 114 -6.17 -9.06 -4.46
N ALA A 115 -6.82 -10.08 -5.02
CA ALA A 115 -8.28 -10.12 -5.14
C ALA A 115 -8.97 -10.13 -3.76
N ARG A 116 -8.49 -10.97 -2.83
CA ARG A 116 -9.01 -11.02 -1.45
C ARG A 116 -8.79 -9.70 -0.71
N TYR A 117 -7.60 -9.13 -0.84
CA TYR A 117 -7.27 -7.80 -0.30
C TYR A 117 -8.25 -6.74 -0.82
N ALA A 118 -8.48 -6.70 -2.13
CA ALA A 118 -9.33 -5.69 -2.76
C ALA A 118 -10.76 -5.74 -2.25
N VAL A 119 -11.35 -6.94 -2.17
CA VAL A 119 -12.70 -7.13 -1.64
C VAL A 119 -12.80 -6.69 -0.17
N ILE A 120 -11.83 -7.07 0.67
CA ILE A 120 -11.82 -6.67 2.08
C ILE A 120 -11.72 -5.14 2.20
N CYS A 121 -10.90 -4.48 1.38
CA CYS A 121 -10.82 -3.02 1.38
C CYS A 121 -12.14 -2.35 0.99
N GLN A 122 -12.77 -2.79 -0.10
CA GLN A 122 -14.04 -2.24 -0.56
C GLN A 122 -15.15 -2.40 0.48
N GLN A 123 -15.24 -3.58 1.12
CA GLN A 123 -16.21 -3.84 2.20
C GLN A 123 -16.04 -2.91 3.41
N ASN A 124 -14.85 -2.31 3.58
CA ASN A 124 -14.53 -1.42 4.69
C ASN A 124 -14.28 0.03 4.24
N GLY A 125 -14.73 0.40 3.02
CA GLY A 125 -14.75 1.78 2.54
C GLY A 125 -13.41 2.32 2.02
N LEU A 126 -12.42 1.45 1.78
CA LEU A 126 -11.13 1.84 1.20
C LEU A 126 -11.07 1.43 -0.27
N VAL A 127 -10.75 2.37 -1.16
CA VAL A 127 -10.42 2.05 -2.56
C VAL A 127 -9.11 1.25 -2.60
N PRO A 128 -9.07 0.02 -3.15
CA PRO A 128 -7.84 -0.76 -3.19
C PRO A 128 -6.97 -0.39 -4.40
N ILE A 129 -5.72 0.03 -4.15
CA ILE A 129 -4.68 0.06 -5.18
C ILE A 129 -4.12 -1.36 -5.28
N VAL A 130 -4.44 -2.03 -6.39
CA VAL A 130 -3.95 -3.36 -6.77
C VAL A 130 -2.63 -3.18 -7.50
N GLU A 131 -1.51 -3.53 -6.86
CA GLU A 131 -0.16 -3.34 -7.41
C GLU A 131 0.54 -4.69 -7.62
N PRO A 132 0.36 -5.34 -8.79
CA PRO A 132 1.13 -6.50 -9.20
C PRO A 132 2.44 -6.05 -9.85
N GLU A 133 3.44 -5.73 -9.05
CA GLU A 133 4.71 -5.22 -9.56
C GLU A 133 5.55 -6.36 -10.15
N ILE A 134 5.85 -6.25 -11.43
CA ILE A 134 6.83 -7.10 -12.10
C ILE A 134 8.17 -6.38 -12.04
N LEU A 135 9.15 -6.99 -11.38
CA LEU A 135 10.48 -6.42 -11.24
C LEU A 135 11.18 -6.33 -12.60
N VAL A 136 11.90 -5.22 -12.79
CA VAL A 136 12.71 -4.96 -13.99
C VAL A 136 14.08 -5.64 -13.95
N ASP A 137 14.39 -6.35 -12.86
CA ASP A 137 15.65 -7.04 -12.69
C ASP A 137 15.81 -8.16 -13.73
N GLY A 138 16.85 -8.07 -14.55
CA GLY A 138 17.23 -9.10 -15.51
C GLY A 138 17.59 -8.54 -16.89
N PRO A 139 18.00 -9.41 -17.83
CA PRO A 139 18.39 -9.03 -19.18
C PRO A 139 17.27 -9.23 -20.22
N HIS A 140 16.01 -9.32 -19.79
CA HIS A 140 14.85 -9.44 -20.70
C HIS A 140 14.63 -8.13 -21.48
N ASP A 141 14.00 -8.22 -22.64
CA ASP A 141 13.76 -7.10 -23.58
C ASP A 141 12.54 -6.24 -23.23
#